data_AF-A0A7C1CXV1-F1
#
_entry.id   AF-A0A7C1CXV1-F1
#
_cell.length_a   1.000
_cell.length_b   1.000
_cell.length_c   1.000
_cell.angle_alpha   90.00
_cell.angle_beta   90.00
_cell.angle_gamma   90.00
#
_symmetry.space_group_name_H-M   'P 1'
#
loop_
_entity.id
_entity.type
_entity.pdbx_description
1 polymer ?
#
loop_
_entity_poly.entity_id
_entity_poly.type
_entity_poly.pdbx_seq_one_letter_code
_entity_poly.pdbx_strand_id
1 'polypeptide(L)'
;MKKTLTDFGLRFLFLMGKSESDPICSFEDSITRVSHYQNSVRDFSEEAIIRDRTVRLHQRVVRFKSVRVPLKIVVAELDDGRRTTLVSSDTELSSEDIFLYYLNRWSIESYFKTAKQHFSLGKARLSTEDGHKHWTILVILAYLIFNDLHRFILEKTKSQTKRYKVFETIQRAISMLRSLLLEQVKIDFHLLDSCFRSPSLAPFY
;
A
#
# COMPACT_ATOMS: atom_id res chain seq x y z
N MET A 1 18.47 20.94 -13.94
CA MET A 1 19.15 19.63 -13.94
C MET A 1 18.43 18.70 -12.95
N LYS A 2 17.39 17.99 -13.39
CA LYS A 2 16.61 17.07 -12.55
C LYS A 2 17.31 15.72 -12.57
N LYS A 3 17.97 15.34 -11.47
CA LYS A 3 18.48 13.97 -11.29
C LYS A 3 17.27 13.07 -11.05
N THR A 4 16.88 12.34 -12.09
CA THR A 4 15.94 11.23 -12.04
C THR A 4 16.51 10.13 -11.14
N LEU A 5 15.77 9.82 -10.07
CA LEU A 5 15.95 8.69 -9.16
C LEU A 5 15.69 7.36 -9.87
N THR A 6 16.53 7.05 -10.84
CA THR A 6 16.68 5.73 -11.44
C THR A 6 18.13 5.35 -11.30
N ASP A 7 18.52 5.02 -10.06
CA ASP A 7 19.70 4.19 -9.83
C ASP A 7 19.19 2.92 -9.14
N PHE A 8 19.14 1.85 -9.93
CA PHE A 8 18.44 0.60 -9.66
C PHE A 8 19.41 -0.44 -9.05
N GLY A 9 20.26 -0.01 -8.11
CA GLY A 9 21.24 -0.84 -7.43
C GLY A 9 21.03 -0.86 -5.92
N LEU A 10 20.87 -2.05 -5.35
CA LEU A 10 20.73 -2.36 -3.92
C LEU A 10 19.48 -1.75 -3.22
N ARG A 11 18.37 -2.51 -3.24
CA ARG A 11 17.26 -2.29 -2.30
C ARG A 11 17.44 -3.20 -1.08
N PHE A 12 18.09 -2.68 -0.05
CA PHE A 12 18.07 -3.31 1.27
C PHE A 12 16.68 -3.12 1.89
N LEU A 13 15.98 -4.22 2.16
CA LEU A 13 14.84 -4.20 3.07
C LEU A 13 15.25 -4.84 4.38
N PHE A 14 15.30 -4.03 5.43
CA PHE A 14 15.33 -4.51 6.80
C PHE A 14 13.89 -4.75 7.25
N LEU A 15 13.49 -6.01 7.39
CA LEU A 15 12.28 -6.36 8.13
C LEU A 15 12.64 -6.37 9.62
N MET A 16 12.64 -5.18 10.23
CA MET A 16 12.85 -5.06 11.67
C MET A 16 11.55 -5.38 12.39
N GLY A 17 11.53 -6.50 13.12
CA GLY A 17 10.61 -6.67 14.25
C GLY A 17 10.94 -5.61 15.31
N LYS A 18 9.90 -5.00 15.89
CA LYS A 18 9.99 -3.91 16.88
C LYS A 18 11.05 -4.20 17.96
N SER A 19 12.07 -3.35 18.03
CA SER A 19 12.94 -3.17 19.19
C SER A 19 13.29 -1.70 19.27
N GLU A 20 12.78 -1.02 20.31
CA GLU A 20 13.13 0.36 20.65
C GLU A 20 14.62 0.45 21.01
N SER A 21 15.43 0.97 20.10
CA SER A 21 16.65 1.78 20.36
C SER A 21 17.44 1.96 19.06
N ASP A 22 17.63 3.21 18.67
CA ASP A 22 18.39 3.63 17.48
C ASP A 22 19.84 3.12 17.47
N PRO A 23 20.37 2.77 16.27
CA PRO A 23 21.76 3.05 15.96
C PRO A 23 21.94 3.47 14.49
N ILE A 24 21.83 4.77 14.20
CA ILE A 24 21.95 5.30 12.84
C ILE A 24 23.41 5.35 12.34
N CYS A 25 24.42 5.34 13.24
CA CYS A 25 25.82 5.64 12.88
C CYS A 25 26.72 4.41 12.55
N SER A 26 26.31 3.17 12.87
CA SER A 26 27.09 1.94 12.56
C SER A 26 26.65 1.27 11.24
N PHE A 27 25.74 1.91 10.51
CA PHE A 27 24.96 1.25 9.48
C PHE A 27 25.70 1.14 8.12
N GLU A 28 26.54 2.12 7.77
CA GLU A 28 27.29 2.14 6.50
C GLU A 28 28.33 1.00 6.39
N ASP A 29 29.06 0.73 7.47
CA ASP A 29 30.00 -0.40 7.54
C ASP A 29 29.30 -1.75 7.40
N SER A 30 28.12 -1.89 8.01
CA SER A 30 27.27 -3.07 7.87
C SER A 30 26.74 -3.22 6.44
N ILE A 31 26.32 -2.12 5.79
CA ILE A 31 25.84 -2.12 4.40
C ILE A 31 26.93 -2.61 3.45
N THR A 32 28.15 -2.08 3.59
CA THR A 32 29.29 -2.44 2.74
C THR A 32 29.61 -3.94 2.86
N ARG A 33 29.56 -4.49 4.08
CA ARG A 33 29.78 -5.93 4.32
C ARG A 33 28.71 -6.82 3.70
N VAL A 34 27.44 -6.42 3.74
CA VAL A 34 26.36 -7.19 3.11
C VAL A 34 26.46 -7.12 1.57
N SER A 35 26.90 -5.99 1.01
CA SER A 35 27.18 -5.87 -0.43
C SER A 35 28.31 -6.81 -0.88
N HIS A 36 29.43 -6.84 -0.14
CA HIS A 36 30.50 -7.82 -0.41
C HIS A 36 30.01 -9.26 -0.29
N TYR A 37 29.14 -9.55 0.69
CA TYR A 37 28.54 -10.85 0.84
C TYR A 37 27.73 -11.27 -0.39
N GLN A 38 26.86 -10.40 -0.90
CA GLN A 38 26.07 -10.64 -2.10
C GLN A 38 26.93 -11.01 -3.32
N ASN A 39 28.09 -10.35 -3.48
CA ASN A 39 29.01 -10.61 -4.59
C ASN A 39 29.83 -11.91 -4.40
N SER A 40 30.00 -12.35 -3.15
CA SER A 40 30.70 -13.60 -2.84
C SER A 40 29.84 -14.85 -3.03
N VAL A 41 28.50 -14.70 -3.02
CA VAL A 41 27.57 -15.81 -3.24
C VAL A 41 27.60 -16.23 -4.71
N ARG A 42 28.14 -17.42 -4.95
CA ARG A 42 28.13 -18.10 -6.26
C ARG A 42 27.20 -19.31 -6.27
N ASP A 43 27.05 -19.97 -5.13
CA ASP A 43 26.26 -21.20 -5.00
C ASP A 43 24.93 -20.91 -4.31
N PHE A 44 23.83 -21.19 -5.01
CA PHE A 44 22.48 -21.10 -4.48
C PHE A 44 22.05 -22.48 -3.97
N SER A 45 21.56 -22.52 -2.73
CA SER A 45 21.22 -23.78 -2.05
C SER A 45 19.80 -24.23 -2.33
N GLU A 46 18.93 -23.29 -2.71
CA GLU A 46 17.49 -23.50 -2.79
C GLU A 46 16.94 -22.88 -4.08
N GLU A 47 16.00 -23.57 -4.73
CA GLU A 47 15.24 -23.07 -5.87
C GLU A 47 13.75 -23.15 -5.53
N ALA A 48 13.05 -22.01 -5.68
CA ALA A 48 11.63 -21.91 -5.42
C ALA A 48 10.90 -21.24 -6.60
N ILE A 49 9.68 -21.67 -6.90
CA ILE A 49 8.81 -21.04 -7.89
C ILE A 49 7.86 -20.10 -7.16
N ILE A 50 8.12 -18.80 -7.23
CA ILE A 50 7.35 -17.78 -6.51
C ILE A 50 6.68 -16.86 -7.53
N ARG A 51 5.33 -16.87 -7.55
CA ARG A 51 4.51 -16.08 -8.50
C ARG A 51 4.92 -16.30 -9.97
N ASP A 52 5.02 -17.57 -10.37
CA ASP A 52 5.40 -18.02 -11.73
C ASP A 52 6.82 -17.61 -12.17
N ARG A 53 7.69 -17.26 -11.21
CA ARG A 53 9.11 -16.99 -11.46
C ARG A 53 9.97 -17.93 -10.65
N THR A 54 11.00 -18.48 -11.29
CA THR A 54 12.03 -19.24 -10.59
C THR A 54 12.94 -18.26 -9.86
N VAL A 55 13.10 -18.48 -8.57
CA VAL A 55 13.97 -17.69 -7.70
C VAL A 55 14.98 -18.62 -7.06
N ARG A 56 16.26 -18.31 -7.24
CA ARG A 56 17.38 -18.99 -6.58
C ARG A 56 17.68 -18.27 -5.28
N LEU A 57 17.70 -19.03 -4.18
CA LEU A 57 17.84 -18.52 -2.83
C LEU A 57 19.11 -19.08 -2.19
N HIS A 58 19.80 -18.20 -1.47
CA HIS A 58 20.93 -18.54 -0.64
C HIS A 58 20.75 -17.84 0.71
N GLN A 59 20.88 -18.57 1.81
CA GLN A 59 20.69 -18.02 3.15
C GLN A 59 21.92 -18.21 4.04
N ARG A 60 22.12 -17.27 4.96
CA ARG A 60 23.13 -17.38 6.02
C ARG A 60 22.72 -16.61 7.25
N VAL A 61 22.87 -17.23 8.41
CA VAL A 61 22.72 -16.56 9.70
C VAL A 61 24.05 -15.96 10.10
N VAL A 62 24.04 -14.68 10.45
CA VAL A 62 25.22 -13.91 10.86
C VAL A 62 24.95 -13.18 12.16
N ARG A 63 26.02 -12.93 12.93
CA ARG A 63 25.98 -12.04 14.10
C ARG A 63 26.84 -10.83 13.79
N PHE A 64 26.22 -9.67 13.70
CA PHE A 64 26.95 -8.41 13.56
C PHE A 64 27.38 -7.92 14.94
N LYS A 65 28.60 -7.39 15.06
CA LYS A 65 29.05 -6.80 16.34
C LYS A 65 28.16 -5.64 16.80
N SER A 66 27.56 -4.93 15.85
CA SER A 66 26.68 -3.78 16.09
C SER A 66 25.22 -4.13 16.38
N VAL A 67 24.81 -5.38 16.13
CA VAL A 67 23.43 -5.82 16.33
C VAL A 67 23.42 -6.99 17.31
N ARG A 68 22.74 -6.81 18.45
CA ARG A 68 22.72 -7.81 19.53
C ARG A 68 21.97 -9.10 19.18
N VAL A 69 21.11 -9.05 18.17
CA VAL A 69 20.32 -10.19 17.70
C VAL A 69 20.97 -10.86 16.48
N PRO A 70 20.89 -12.20 16.34
CA PRO A 70 21.30 -12.86 15.11
C PRO A 70 20.41 -12.40 13.96
N LEU A 71 21.01 -12.18 12.79
CA LEU A 71 20.29 -11.81 11.58
C LEU A 71 20.43 -12.92 10.54
N LYS A 72 19.34 -13.24 9.85
CA LYS A 72 19.35 -14.09 8.66
C LYS A 72 19.45 -13.21 7.43
N ILE A 73 20.50 -13.40 6.64
CA ILE A 73 20.66 -12.78 5.32
C ILE A 73 20.19 -13.77 4.27
N VAL A 74 19.34 -13.31 3.36
CA VAL A 74 18.85 -14.08 2.21
C VAL A 74 19.23 -13.33 0.95
N VAL A 75 20.00 -13.97 0.07
CA VAL A 75 20.29 -13.47 -1.27
C VAL A 75 19.38 -14.20 -2.24
N ALA A 76 18.55 -13.44 -2.94
CA ALA A 76 17.63 -13.94 -3.94
C ALA A 76 18.09 -13.50 -5.33
N GLU A 77 18.20 -14.44 -6.25
CA GLU A 77 18.48 -14.19 -7.66
C GLU A 77 17.27 -14.59 -8.50
N LEU A 78 16.80 -13.64 -9.31
CA LEU A 78 15.71 -13.86 -10.26
C LEU A 78 16.24 -14.47 -11.56
N ASP A 79 15.30 -14.98 -12.36
CA ASP A 79 15.49 -15.48 -13.73
C ASP A 79 16.26 -14.53 -14.65
N ASP A 80 16.08 -13.22 -14.48
CA ASP A 80 16.78 -12.18 -15.25
C ASP A 80 18.18 -11.83 -14.72
N GLY A 81 18.70 -12.58 -13.75
CA GLY A 81 20.00 -12.38 -13.13
C GLY A 81 20.04 -11.24 -12.12
N ARG A 82 18.91 -10.55 -11.86
CA ARG A 82 18.86 -9.53 -10.81
C ARG A 82 18.96 -10.18 -9.44
N ARG A 83 19.85 -9.63 -8.61
CA ARG A 83 20.05 -10.06 -7.22
C ARG A 83 19.47 -9.05 -6.25
N THR A 84 18.75 -9.55 -5.24
CA THR A 84 18.24 -8.77 -4.11
C THR A 84 18.72 -9.41 -2.81
N THR A 85 19.21 -8.60 -1.89
CA THR A 85 19.64 -9.08 -0.57
C THR A 85 18.65 -8.59 0.50
N LEU A 86 18.13 -9.53 1.26
CA LEU A 86 17.15 -9.35 2.31
C LEU A 86 17.77 -9.69 3.67
N VAL A 87 17.36 -8.99 4.71
CA VAL A 87 17.84 -9.22 6.07
C VAL A 87 16.64 -9.32 7.01
N SER A 88 16.58 -10.41 7.77
CA SER A 88 15.54 -10.69 8.76
C SER A 88 16.15 -10.84 10.15
N SER A 89 15.51 -10.25 11.16
CA SER A 89 15.82 -10.52 12.57
C SER A 89 15.24 -11.85 13.05
N ASP A 90 14.23 -12.36 12.36
CA ASP A 90 13.66 -13.67 12.61
C ASP A 90 14.44 -14.72 11.83
N THR A 91 15.16 -15.57 12.56
CA THR A 91 16.00 -16.63 12.01
C THR A 91 15.25 -17.93 11.78
N GLU A 92 13.99 -18.05 12.23
CA GLU A 92 13.18 -19.25 12.07
C GLU A 92 12.46 -19.27 10.72
N LEU A 93 12.14 -18.09 10.17
CA LEU A 93 11.50 -17.98 8.85
C LEU A 93 12.33 -18.60 7.73
N SER A 94 11.65 -19.29 6.80
CA SER A 94 12.29 -19.80 5.59
C SER A 94 12.76 -18.66 4.68
N SER A 95 13.75 -18.95 3.83
CA SER A 95 14.24 -18.01 2.81
C SER A 95 13.11 -17.56 1.86
N GLU A 96 12.23 -18.48 1.49
CA GLU A 96 11.06 -18.26 0.66
C GLU A 96 10.05 -17.34 1.35
N ASP A 97 9.73 -17.57 2.62
CA ASP A 97 8.80 -16.72 3.37
C ASP A 97 9.34 -15.29 3.49
N ILE A 98 10.63 -15.13 3.80
CA ILE A 98 11.30 -13.82 3.85
C ILE A 98 11.18 -13.10 2.51
N PHE A 99 11.38 -13.82 1.40
CA PHE A 99 11.23 -13.27 0.06
C PHE A 99 9.76 -12.91 -0.24
N LEU A 100 8.80 -13.75 0.16
CA LEU A 100 7.37 -13.49 -0.01
C LEU A 100 6.91 -12.25 0.78
N TYR A 101 7.38 -12.08 2.02
CA TYR A 101 7.18 -10.86 2.80
C TYR A 101 7.74 -9.62 2.07
N TYR A 102 8.94 -9.73 1.50
CA TYR A 102 9.50 -8.67 0.67
C TYR A 102 8.61 -8.34 -0.55
N LEU A 103 8.06 -9.35 -1.23
CA LEU A 103 7.13 -9.12 -2.34
C LEU A 103 5.85 -8.41 -1.88
N ASN A 104 5.37 -8.71 -0.68
CA ASN A 104 4.20 -8.06 -0.10
C ASN A 104 4.45 -6.57 0.23
N ARG A 105 5.69 -6.12 0.41
CA ARG A 105 6.04 -4.69 0.55
C ARG A 105 5.48 -3.83 -0.58
N TRP A 106 5.48 -4.35 -1.82
CA TRP A 106 4.96 -3.63 -3.00
C TRP A 106 3.46 -3.31 -2.92
N SER A 107 2.72 -4.00 -2.04
CA SER A 107 1.32 -3.66 -1.76
C SER A 107 1.16 -2.26 -1.17
N ILE A 108 2.13 -1.81 -0.36
CA ILE A 108 2.13 -0.47 0.26
C ILE A 108 2.29 0.61 -0.82
N GLU A 109 3.17 0.40 -1.79
CA GLU A 109 3.36 1.33 -2.90
C GLU A 109 2.10 1.40 -3.80
N SER A 110 1.48 0.23 -4.04
CA SER A 110 0.19 0.15 -4.73
C SER A 110 -0.89 0.91 -3.97
N TYR A 111 -0.95 0.77 -2.64
CA TYR A 111 -1.84 1.55 -1.77
C TYR A 111 -1.63 3.06 -1.96
N PHE A 112 -0.39 3.55 -1.79
CA PHE A 112 -0.13 4.99 -1.91
C PHE A 112 -0.42 5.54 -3.30
N LYS A 113 -0.15 4.77 -4.35
CA LYS A 113 -0.49 5.14 -5.73
C LYS A 113 -2.01 5.30 -5.89
N THR A 114 -2.78 4.30 -5.48
CA THR A 114 -4.25 4.34 -5.54
C THR A 114 -4.83 5.44 -4.66
N ALA A 115 -4.34 5.60 -3.43
CA ALA A 115 -4.81 6.61 -2.49
C ALA A 115 -4.61 8.04 -3.03
N LYS A 116 -3.45 8.33 -3.64
CA LYS A 116 -3.18 9.64 -4.27
C LYS A 116 -4.03 9.88 -5.52
N GLN A 117 -4.20 8.87 -6.36
CA GLN A 117 -4.92 8.99 -7.63
C GLN A 117 -6.43 9.11 -7.45
N HIS A 118 -6.99 8.26 -6.58
CA HIS A 118 -8.43 8.01 -6.51
C HIS A 118 -9.08 8.51 -5.21
N PHE A 119 -8.32 8.60 -4.12
CA PHE A 119 -8.84 9.00 -2.81
C PHE A 119 -8.30 10.36 -2.36
N SER A 120 -7.65 11.11 -3.26
CA SER A 120 -7.18 12.48 -2.99
C SER A 120 -6.25 12.60 -1.77
N LEU A 121 -5.46 11.55 -1.49
CA LEU A 121 -4.40 11.62 -0.49
C LEU A 121 -3.41 12.75 -0.84
N GLY A 122 -3.17 13.66 0.10
CA GLY A 122 -2.29 14.83 -0.09
C GLY A 122 -2.91 15.99 -0.87
N LYS A 123 -4.22 15.95 -1.19
CA LYS A 123 -4.95 17.06 -1.82
C LYS A 123 -5.88 17.82 -0.87
N ALA A 124 -5.83 17.51 0.43
CA ALA A 124 -6.60 18.25 1.43
C ALA A 124 -6.15 19.71 1.47
N ARG A 125 -7.11 20.64 1.42
CA ARG A 125 -6.88 22.09 1.60
C ARG A 125 -7.23 22.51 3.03
N LEU A 126 -6.80 21.72 4.00
CA LEU A 126 -7.03 22.00 5.42
C LEU A 126 -5.85 22.82 5.94
N SER A 127 -6.09 23.76 6.85
CA SER A 127 -5.04 24.61 7.42
C SER A 127 -4.42 24.03 8.70
N THR A 128 -5.12 23.11 9.36
CA THR A 128 -4.73 22.53 10.65
C THR A 128 -4.07 21.16 10.49
N GLU A 129 -3.12 20.85 11.38
CA GLU A 129 -2.48 19.54 11.42
C GLU A 129 -3.50 18.42 11.69
N ASP A 130 -4.41 18.63 12.64
CA ASP A 130 -5.45 17.66 12.97
C ASP A 130 -6.43 17.45 11.81
N GLY A 131 -6.70 18.50 11.01
CA GLY A 131 -7.44 18.35 9.77
C GLY A 131 -6.77 17.36 8.81
N HIS A 132 -5.45 17.47 8.64
CA HIS A 132 -4.69 16.54 7.81
C HIS A 132 -4.65 15.12 8.38
N LYS A 133 -4.56 14.96 9.71
CA LYS A 133 -4.63 13.65 10.38
C LYS A 133 -5.97 12.97 10.09
N HIS A 134 -7.08 13.66 10.38
CA HIS A 134 -8.42 13.12 10.15
C HIS A 134 -8.69 12.83 8.67
N TRP A 135 -8.25 13.71 7.77
CA TRP A 135 -8.34 13.46 6.33
C TRP A 135 -7.61 12.19 5.92
N THR A 136 -6.39 11.99 6.43
CA THR A 136 -5.60 10.79 6.14
C THR A 136 -6.30 9.53 6.64
N ILE A 137 -6.89 9.57 7.84
CA ILE A 137 -7.69 8.46 8.40
C ILE A 137 -8.89 8.15 7.49
N LEU A 138 -9.65 9.15 7.04
CA LEU A 138 -10.78 8.96 6.13
C LEU A 138 -10.35 8.33 4.80
N VAL A 139 -9.22 8.76 4.25
CA VAL A 139 -8.65 8.17 3.03
C VAL A 139 -8.26 6.70 3.23
N ILE A 140 -7.65 6.36 4.38
CA ILE A 140 -7.33 4.97 4.73
C ILE A 140 -8.62 4.14 4.82
N LEU A 141 -9.62 4.61 5.55
CA LEU A 141 -10.90 3.90 5.69
C LEU A 141 -11.60 3.68 4.35
N ALA A 142 -11.68 4.72 3.52
CA ALA A 142 -12.27 4.64 2.19
C ALA A 142 -11.54 3.63 1.30
N TYR A 143 -10.20 3.60 1.36
CA TYR A 143 -9.41 2.61 0.66
C TYR A 143 -9.66 1.17 1.15
N LEU A 144 -9.74 0.96 2.47
CA LEU A 144 -9.99 -0.36 3.05
C LEU A 144 -11.35 -0.91 2.62
N ILE A 145 -12.40 -0.09 2.74
CA ILE A 145 -13.76 -0.44 2.29
C ILE A 145 -13.76 -0.76 0.80
N PHE A 146 -13.10 0.06 -0.02
CA PHE A 146 -12.98 -0.18 -1.46
C PHE A 146 -12.27 -1.50 -1.77
N ASN A 147 -11.16 -1.79 -1.09
CA ASN A 147 -10.37 -3.00 -1.34
C ASN A 147 -11.15 -4.26 -0.95
N ASP A 148 -11.93 -4.21 0.13
CA ASP A 148 -12.80 -5.30 0.56
C ASP A 148 -13.96 -5.53 -0.42
N LEU A 149 -14.65 -4.45 -0.82
CA LEU A 149 -15.71 -4.52 -1.82
C LEU A 149 -15.19 -5.04 -3.17
N HIS A 150 -14.02 -4.58 -3.58
CA HIS A 150 -13.35 -5.06 -4.79
C HIS A 150 -13.07 -6.55 -4.73
N ARG A 151 -12.58 -7.06 -3.59
CA ARG A 151 -12.37 -8.49 -3.38
C ARG A 151 -13.68 -9.27 -3.46
N PHE A 152 -14.72 -8.81 -2.78
CA PHE A 152 -16.05 -9.43 -2.81
C PHE A 152 -16.61 -9.55 -4.23
N ILE A 153 -16.50 -8.49 -5.03
CA ILE A 153 -16.98 -8.49 -6.43
C ILE A 153 -16.19 -9.49 -7.28
N LEU A 154 -14.87 -9.58 -7.11
CA LEU A 154 -14.05 -10.56 -7.83
C LEU A 154 -14.43 -12.00 -7.49
N GLU A 155 -14.65 -12.29 -6.21
CA GLU A 155 -15.07 -13.62 -5.74
C GLU A 155 -16.44 -14.02 -6.32
N LYS A 156 -17.39 -13.08 -6.36
CA LYS A 156 -18.75 -13.34 -6.88
C LYS A 156 -18.82 -13.47 -8.40
N THR A 157 -18.03 -12.70 -9.13
CA THR A 157 -18.12 -12.66 -10.60
C THR A 157 -17.31 -13.77 -11.29
N LYS A 158 -16.46 -14.52 -10.55
CA LYS A 158 -15.49 -15.50 -11.09
C LYS A 158 -14.65 -14.94 -12.26
N SER A 159 -14.62 -13.63 -12.40
CA SER A 159 -14.07 -12.92 -13.55
C SER A 159 -12.91 -12.09 -13.06
N GLN A 160 -11.78 -12.18 -13.77
CA GLN A 160 -10.59 -11.39 -13.49
C GLN A 160 -10.80 -9.95 -13.96
N THR A 161 -11.68 -9.24 -13.27
CA THR A 161 -12.05 -7.87 -13.61
C THR A 161 -10.94 -6.93 -13.13
N LYS A 162 -10.41 -6.10 -14.02
CA LYS A 162 -9.34 -5.15 -13.67
C LYS A 162 -9.84 -4.12 -12.64
N ARG A 163 -8.99 -3.75 -11.68
CA ARG A 163 -9.27 -2.81 -10.57
C ARG A 163 -9.98 -1.52 -10.98
N TYR A 164 -9.59 -0.93 -12.12
CA TYR A 164 -10.19 0.31 -12.59
C TYR A 164 -11.66 0.16 -13.00
N LYS A 165 -12.10 -1.01 -13.48
CA LYS A 165 -13.50 -1.23 -13.85
C LYS A 165 -14.40 -1.21 -12.61
N VAL A 166 -13.95 -1.85 -11.53
CA VAL A 166 -14.66 -1.81 -10.25
C VAL A 166 -14.69 -0.40 -9.68
N PHE A 167 -13.58 0.34 -9.79
CA PHE A 167 -13.53 1.75 -9.42
C PHE A 167 -14.55 2.58 -10.20
N GLU A 168 -14.61 2.42 -11.52
CA GLU A 168 -15.61 3.07 -12.38
C GLU A 168 -17.04 2.67 -11.99
N THR A 169 -17.31 1.39 -11.72
CA THR A 169 -18.64 0.92 -11.30
C THR A 169 -19.05 1.55 -9.97
N ILE A 170 -18.15 1.60 -8.99
CA ILE A 170 -18.42 2.23 -7.69
C ILE A 170 -18.62 3.73 -7.86
N GLN A 171 -17.77 4.41 -8.64
CA GLN A 171 -17.91 5.84 -8.90
C GLN A 171 -19.22 6.16 -9.63
N ARG A 172 -19.65 5.31 -10.57
CA ARG A 172 -20.96 5.41 -11.24
C ARG A 172 -22.10 5.21 -10.24
N ALA A 173 -22.03 4.18 -9.38
CA ALA A 173 -23.05 3.93 -8.37
C ALA A 173 -23.18 5.11 -7.39
N ILE A 174 -22.06 5.67 -6.92
CA ILE A 174 -22.05 6.87 -6.07
C ILE A 174 -22.64 8.07 -6.82
N SER A 175 -22.30 8.25 -8.11
CA SER A 175 -22.84 9.34 -8.93
C SER A 175 -24.36 9.20 -9.13
N MET A 176 -24.85 7.98 -9.34
CA MET A 176 -26.27 7.66 -9.43
C MET A 176 -26.99 7.93 -8.11
N LEU A 177 -26.43 7.48 -6.99
CA LEU A 177 -26.97 7.75 -5.64
C LEU A 177 -27.03 9.25 -5.35
N ARG A 178 -25.99 10.00 -5.72
CA ARG A 178 -25.95 11.45 -5.57
C ARG A 178 -27.02 12.14 -6.43
N SER A 179 -27.26 11.67 -7.64
CA SER A 179 -28.34 12.16 -8.51
C SER A 179 -29.71 11.92 -7.89
N LEU A 180 -29.96 10.69 -7.43
CA LEU A 180 -31.21 10.31 -6.75
C LEU A 180 -31.46 11.13 -5.49
N LEU A 181 -30.44 11.33 -4.67
CA LEU A 181 -30.55 12.09 -3.43
C LEU A 181 -30.75 13.60 -3.70
N LEU A 182 -30.14 14.14 -4.76
CA LEU A 182 -30.41 15.51 -5.21
C LEU A 182 -31.84 15.68 -5.74
N GLU A 183 -32.38 14.70 -6.46
CA GLU A 183 -33.77 14.74 -6.88
C GLU A 183 -34.72 14.66 -5.69
N GLN A 184 -34.45 13.79 -4.71
CA GLN A 184 -35.26 13.67 -3.51
C GLN A 184 -35.29 14.99 -2.72
N VAL A 185 -34.12 15.60 -2.47
CA VAL A 185 -34.03 16.91 -1.78
C VAL A 185 -34.74 18.01 -2.56
N LYS A 186 -34.67 17.98 -3.90
CA LYS A 186 -35.36 18.95 -4.76
C LYS A 186 -36.87 18.79 -4.68
N ILE A 187 -37.38 17.56 -4.67
CA ILE A 187 -38.80 17.25 -4.49
C ILE A 187 -39.27 17.72 -3.12
N ASP A 188 -38.54 17.39 -2.06
CA ASP A 188 -38.88 17.78 -0.68
C ASP A 188 -38.88 19.32 -0.53
N PHE A 189 -37.92 20.03 -1.13
CA PHE A 189 -37.90 21.49 -1.16
C PHE A 189 -39.05 22.09 -1.96
N HIS A 190 -39.42 21.49 -3.09
CA HIS A 190 -40.53 21.96 -3.92
C HIS A 190 -41.89 21.71 -3.27
N LEU A 191 -42.02 20.65 -2.47
CA LEU A 191 -43.18 20.38 -1.62
C LEU A 191 -43.27 21.36 -0.45
N LEU A 192 -42.13 21.71 0.17
CA LEU A 192 -42.09 22.73 1.22
C LEU A 192 -42.45 24.13 0.65
N ASP A 193 -41.89 24.55 -0.48
CA ASP A 193 -42.18 25.85 -1.10
C ASP A 193 -43.66 25.96 -1.55
N SER A 194 -44.26 24.87 -2.02
CA SER A 194 -45.69 24.85 -2.38
C SER A 194 -46.61 24.90 -1.15
N CYS A 195 -46.20 24.31 -0.02
CA CYS A 195 -46.90 24.49 1.26
C CYS A 195 -46.84 25.95 1.75
N PHE A 196 -45.70 26.64 1.62
CA PHE A 196 -45.55 28.05 2.01
C PHE A 196 -46.25 29.03 1.06
N ARG A 197 -46.52 28.66 -0.19
CA ARG A 197 -47.28 29.47 -1.16
C ARG A 197 -48.79 29.21 -1.14
N SER A 198 -49.29 28.38 -0.23
CA SER A 198 -50.74 28.21 -0.07
C SER A 198 -51.35 29.52 0.46
N PRO A 199 -52.33 30.13 -0.25
CA PRO A 199 -52.91 31.39 0.17
C PRO A 199 -53.87 31.13 1.33
N SER A 200 -53.41 31.37 2.55
CA SER A 200 -54.32 31.60 3.67
C SER A 200 -53.96 32.91 4.34
N LEU A 201 -54.74 33.94 4.01
CA LEU A 201 -55.43 34.83 4.94
C LEU A 201 -56.14 35.89 4.10
N ALA A 202 -57.42 35.63 3.82
CA ALA A 202 -58.35 36.70 3.49
C ALA A 202 -58.32 37.71 4.64
N PRO A 203 -58.20 39.03 4.37
CA PRO A 203 -58.31 40.02 5.41
C PRO A 203 -59.78 40.04 5.86
N PHE A 204 -60.03 39.66 7.12
CA PHE A 204 -61.25 40.05 7.81
C PHE A 204 -61.23 41.58 7.96
N TYR A 205 -61.97 42.27 7.10
CA TYR A 205 -62.52 43.61 7.34
C TYR A 205 -63.88 43.70 6.67
#